data_AF-A0A356E4Q5-F1
#
_entry.id   AF-A0A356E4Q5-F1
#
_cell.length_a   1.000
_cell.length_b   1.000
_cell.length_c   1.000
_cell.angle_alpha   90.00
_cell.angle_beta   90.00
_cell.angle_gamma   90.00
#
_symmetry.space_group_name_H-M   'P 1'
#
loop_
_entity.id
_entity.type
_entity.pdbx_description
1 polymer ?
#
loop_
_entity_poly.entity_id
_entity_poly.type
_entity_poly.pdbx_seq_one_letter_code
_entity_poly.pdbx_strand_id
1 'polypeptide(L)'
;EDTPDPQEQPDPLFRSALARGESRVICFSPDHSKTLPLLSVNEIAEVIKVWQQQLNELGQKYQWVQIFENKGSVMGCSNPHPHGQIWANSFLPNEVAREDKAQRNYLQQHGTVMLMDYAKREL
;
A
#
# COMPACT_ATOMS: atom_id res chain seq x y z
N GLU A 1 -7.04 -12.06 13.30
CA GLU A 1 -6.71 -13.48 13.06
C GLU A 1 -7.95 -14.36 13.18
N ASP A 2 -8.91 -14.05 14.06
CA ASP A 2 -10.17 -14.81 14.25
C ASP A 2 -11.30 -14.55 13.25
N THR A 3 -11.00 -14.19 11.99
CA THR A 3 -12.08 -14.09 10.98
C THR A 3 -12.46 -15.52 10.54
N PRO A 4 -13.71 -15.97 10.77
CA PRO A 4 -14.15 -17.29 10.37
C PRO A 4 -14.08 -17.43 8.85
N ASP A 5 -13.71 -18.61 8.38
CA ASP A 5 -13.62 -18.86 6.94
C ASP A 5 -15.02 -18.71 6.32
N PRO A 6 -15.15 -17.94 5.21
CA PRO A 6 -16.42 -17.87 4.50
C PRO A 6 -16.80 -19.26 4.01
N GLN A 7 -18.08 -19.61 4.11
CA GLN A 7 -18.57 -20.85 3.54
C GLN A 7 -18.37 -20.79 2.03
N GLU A 8 -17.63 -21.74 1.46
CA GLU A 8 -17.52 -21.90 0.02
C GLU A 8 -18.89 -22.23 -0.55
N GLN A 9 -19.56 -21.23 -1.12
CA GLN A 9 -20.75 -21.43 -1.94
C GLN A 9 -20.34 -21.35 -3.40
N PRO A 10 -20.53 -22.42 -4.20
CA PRO A 10 -20.15 -22.46 -5.62
C PRO A 10 -21.10 -21.64 -6.51
N ASP A 11 -21.63 -20.52 -6.00
CA ASP A 11 -22.48 -19.62 -6.77
C ASP A 11 -21.62 -18.84 -7.78
N PRO A 12 -21.91 -18.94 -9.10
CA PRO A 12 -21.16 -18.20 -10.10
C PRO A 12 -21.41 -16.68 -10.07
N LEU A 13 -22.48 -16.21 -9.42
CA LEU A 13 -22.89 -14.81 -9.33
C LEU A 13 -22.42 -14.15 -8.03
N PHE A 14 -22.44 -14.88 -6.91
CA PHE A 14 -22.10 -14.33 -5.59
C PHE A 14 -20.95 -15.09 -4.94
N ARG A 15 -19.74 -14.53 -5.07
CA ARG A 15 -18.52 -15.09 -4.50
C ARG A 15 -17.99 -14.22 -3.38
N SER A 16 -17.64 -14.85 -2.28
CA SER A 16 -16.91 -14.24 -1.17
C SER A 16 -15.59 -14.98 -0.98
N ALA A 17 -14.59 -14.27 -0.48
CA ALA A 17 -13.28 -14.82 -0.17
C ALA A 17 -12.81 -14.24 1.16
N LEU A 18 -11.90 -14.96 1.79
CA LEU A 18 -11.36 -14.58 3.07
C LEU A 18 -10.43 -13.35 2.93
N ALA A 19 -10.63 -12.36 3.79
CA ALA A 19 -9.76 -11.20 3.92
C ALA A 19 -9.15 -11.19 5.33
N ARG A 20 -7.88 -11.61 5.44
CA ARG A 20 -7.08 -11.48 6.67
C ARG A 20 -6.01 -10.43 6.45
N GLY A 21 -5.78 -9.61 7.46
CA GLY A 21 -4.85 -8.49 7.35
C GLY A 21 -4.53 -7.82 8.67
N GLU A 22 -3.72 -6.77 8.57
CA GLU A 22 -3.37 -5.88 9.66
C GLU A 22 -3.44 -4.43 9.18
N SER A 23 -3.86 -3.51 10.07
CA SER A 23 -3.91 -2.08 9.78
C SER A 23 -3.11 -1.33 10.83
N ARG A 24 -2.14 -0.51 10.38
CA ARG A 24 -1.30 0.33 11.23
C ARG A 24 -1.42 1.80 10.84
N VAL A 25 -1.16 2.67 11.81
CA VAL A 25 -1.04 4.12 11.61
C VAL A 25 0.39 4.54 11.90
N ILE A 26 0.94 5.42 11.06
CA ILE A 26 2.26 6.02 11.27
C ILE A 26 2.07 7.52 11.45
N CYS A 27 2.27 8.03 12.65
CA CYS A 27 2.39 9.47 12.88
C CYS A 27 3.74 9.94 12.33
N PHE A 28 3.74 10.96 11.47
CA PHE A 28 4.99 11.40 10.83
C PHE A 28 5.92 12.17 11.77
N SER A 29 5.34 12.89 12.73
CA SER A 29 6.10 13.64 13.74
C SER A 29 5.20 13.89 14.97
N PRO A 30 5.76 14.24 16.14
CA PRO A 30 4.94 14.68 17.28
C PRO A 30 4.25 16.05 17.04
N ASP A 31 4.73 16.83 16.05
CA ASP A 31 4.17 18.14 15.72
C ASP A 31 2.90 17.98 14.88
N HIS A 32 1.77 18.39 15.46
CA HIS A 32 0.45 18.26 14.85
C HIS A 32 0.23 19.22 13.68
N SER A 33 1.11 20.21 13.50
CA SER A 33 1.00 21.24 12.45
C SER A 33 1.86 20.95 11.21
N LYS A 34 2.85 20.05 11.31
CA LYS A 34 3.79 19.76 10.23
C LYS A 34 3.33 18.61 9.36
N THR A 35 2.68 18.96 8.25
CA THR A 35 2.41 17.99 7.16
C THR A 35 3.71 17.55 6.47
N LEU A 36 3.68 16.43 5.73
CA LEU A 36 4.87 15.84 5.08
C LEU A 36 5.76 16.87 4.32
N PRO A 37 5.22 17.85 3.54
CA PRO A 37 6.04 18.85 2.86
C PRO A 37 6.72 19.89 3.77
N LEU A 38 6.28 20.00 5.02
CA LEU A 38 6.84 20.93 6.02
C LEU A 38 7.91 20.27 6.89
N LEU A 39 8.13 18.96 6.72
CA LEU A 39 9.21 18.25 7.37
C LEU A 39 10.53 18.56 6.67
N SER A 40 11.61 18.63 7.45
CA SER A 40 12.97 18.64 6.93
C SER A 40 13.29 17.34 6.20
N VAL A 41 14.29 17.38 5.32
CA VAL A 41 14.75 16.18 4.59
C VAL A 41 15.13 15.04 5.55
N ASN A 42 15.72 15.36 6.70
CA ASN A 42 16.07 14.37 7.72
C ASN A 42 14.83 13.75 8.37
N GLU A 43 13.81 14.56 8.69
CA GLU A 43 12.53 14.05 9.23
C GLU A 43 11.82 13.15 8.20
N ILE A 44 11.82 13.53 6.91
CA ILE A 44 11.28 12.70 5.82
C ILE A 44 12.06 11.38 5.70
N ALA A 45 13.39 11.41 5.81
CA ALA A 45 14.21 10.20 5.76
C ALA A 45 13.88 9.22 6.91
N GLU A 46 13.60 9.72 8.12
CA GLU A 46 13.16 8.87 9.23
C GLU A 46 11.76 8.29 8.98
N VAL A 47 10.83 9.04 8.37
CA VAL A 47 9.53 8.50 7.94
C VAL A 47 9.70 7.37 6.92
N ILE A 48 10.57 7.55 5.92
CA ILE A 48 10.87 6.52 4.91
C ILE A 48 11.49 5.28 5.56
N LYS A 49 12.37 5.45 6.54
CA LYS A 49 12.97 4.35 7.30
C LYS A 49 11.93 3.55 8.07
N VAL A 50 10.95 4.22 8.68
CA VAL A 50 9.80 3.56 9.31
C VAL A 50 8.98 2.79 8.26
N TRP A 51 8.70 3.37 7.09
CA TRP A 51 8.02 2.65 6.00
C TRP A 51 8.76 1.37 5.59
N GLN A 52 10.07 1.44 5.41
CA GLN A 52 10.90 0.28 5.07
C GLN A 52 10.85 -0.79 6.17
N GLN A 53 10.96 -0.40 7.44
CA GLN A 53 10.87 -1.33 8.57
C GLN A 53 9.53 -2.05 8.58
N GLN A 54 8.42 -1.31 8.44
CA GLN A 54 7.08 -1.88 8.49
C GLN A 54 6.79 -2.76 7.27
N LEU A 55 7.27 -2.37 6.08
CA LEU A 55 7.19 -3.19 4.87
C LEU A 55 7.91 -4.53 5.06
N ASN A 56 9.14 -4.50 5.58
CA ASN A 56 9.94 -5.71 5.80
C ASN A 56 9.36 -6.62 6.89
N GLU A 57 8.76 -6.05 7.93
CA GLU A 57 8.11 -6.81 9.01
C GLU A 57 6.83 -7.47 8.50
N LEU A 58 5.91 -6.69 7.94
CA LEU A 58 4.61 -7.19 7.48
C LEU A 58 4.74 -8.10 6.25
N GLY A 59 5.71 -7.83 5.38
CA GLY A 59 5.98 -8.63 4.18
C GLY A 59 6.47 -10.05 4.46
N GLN A 60 6.91 -10.35 5.69
CA GLN A 60 7.21 -11.74 6.10
C GLN A 60 5.93 -12.56 6.33
N LYS A 61 4.80 -11.91 6.58
CA LYS A 61 3.53 -12.54 6.98
C LYS A 61 2.43 -12.39 5.95
N TYR A 62 2.40 -11.27 5.24
CA TYR A 62 1.32 -10.89 4.33
C TYR A 62 1.81 -10.85 2.88
N GLN A 63 0.91 -11.21 1.96
CA GLN A 63 1.22 -11.24 0.53
C GLN A 63 1.36 -9.82 -0.05
N TRP A 64 0.63 -8.85 0.50
CA TRP A 64 0.69 -7.46 0.07
C TRP A 64 0.74 -6.51 1.27
N VAL A 65 1.56 -5.47 1.17
CA VAL A 65 1.64 -4.39 2.15
C VAL A 65 1.48 -3.06 1.42
N GLN A 66 0.35 -2.38 1.64
CA GLN A 66 0.05 -1.08 1.07
C GLN A 66 0.37 0.02 2.08
N ILE A 67 1.36 0.86 1.76
CA ILE A 67 1.63 2.10 2.48
C ILE A 67 0.95 3.25 1.72
N PHE A 68 0.19 4.10 2.42
CA PHE A 68 -0.49 5.23 1.79
C PHE A 68 -0.77 6.37 2.79
N GLU A 69 -1.09 7.56 2.27
CA GLU A 69 -1.49 8.74 3.05
C GLU A 69 -2.80 9.30 2.47
N ASN A 70 -3.79 9.56 3.32
CA ASN A 70 -4.96 10.35 2.96
C ASN A 70 -4.79 11.77 3.53
N LYS A 71 -4.47 12.74 2.68
CA LYS A 71 -4.21 14.12 3.09
C LYS A 71 -5.40 15.03 2.85
N GLY A 72 -5.85 15.71 3.91
CA GLY A 72 -6.89 16.75 3.87
C GLY A 72 -8.31 16.21 4.10
N SER A 73 -9.19 17.07 4.60
CA SER A 73 -10.58 16.73 4.93
C SER A 73 -11.40 16.30 3.71
N VAL A 74 -11.09 16.86 2.54
CA VAL A 74 -11.71 16.49 1.25
C VAL A 74 -11.41 15.03 0.87
N MET A 75 -10.29 14.48 1.34
CA MET A 75 -9.89 13.09 1.09
C MET A 75 -10.36 12.12 2.19
N GLY A 76 -11.28 12.54 3.06
CA GLY A 76 -11.87 11.69 4.11
C GLY A 76 -11.02 11.55 5.38
N CYS A 77 -10.05 12.43 5.61
CA CYS A 77 -9.22 12.41 6.81
C CYS A 77 -10.01 12.91 8.04
N SER A 78 -10.26 12.01 9.01
CA SER A 78 -11.04 12.30 10.23
C SER A 78 -10.22 12.82 11.41
N ASN A 79 -8.89 12.71 11.35
CA ASN A 79 -7.95 13.20 12.37
C ASN A 79 -6.96 14.20 11.75
N PRO A 80 -6.86 15.45 12.25
CA PRO A 80 -6.01 16.47 11.65
C PRO A 80 -4.51 16.20 11.81
N HIS A 81 -4.10 15.29 12.70
CA HIS A 81 -2.68 14.98 12.89
C HIS A 81 -2.08 14.31 11.63
N PRO A 82 -0.94 14.80 11.10
CA PRO A 82 -0.30 14.23 9.91
C PRO A 82 0.14 12.78 10.11
N HIS A 83 -0.47 11.85 9.36
CA HIS A 83 -0.19 10.42 9.48
C HIS A 83 -0.33 9.68 8.15
N GLY A 84 0.44 8.60 8.03
CA GLY A 84 0.26 7.57 7.02
C GLY A 84 -0.48 6.36 7.60
N GLN A 85 -0.91 5.47 6.71
CA GLN A 85 -1.54 4.21 7.03
C GLN A 85 -0.81 3.08 6.32
N ILE A 86 -0.85 1.89 6.93
CA ILE A 86 -0.37 0.66 6.32
C ILE A 86 -1.46 -0.38 6.42
N TRP A 87 -1.87 -0.93 5.28
CA TRP A 87 -2.77 -2.08 5.20
C TRP A 87 -2.01 -3.28 4.64
N ALA A 88 -1.87 -4.32 5.45
CA ALA A 88 -1.29 -5.58 5.01
C ALA A 88 -2.39 -6.61 4.80
N ASN A 89 -2.38 -7.31 3.67
CA ASN A 89 -3.42 -8.23 3.24
C ASN A 89 -2.83 -9.60 2.88
N SER A 90 -3.56 -10.67 3.20
CA SER A 90 -3.26 -12.05 2.79
C SER A 90 -3.57 -12.35 1.32
N PHE A 91 -3.93 -11.33 0.54
CA PHE A 91 -4.30 -11.42 -0.87
C PHE A 91 -3.81 -10.18 -1.62
N LEU A 92 -3.66 -10.28 -2.94
CA LEU A 92 -3.36 -9.14 -3.78
C LEU A 92 -4.63 -8.31 -4.06
N PRO A 93 -4.61 -6.99 -3.79
CA PRO A 93 -5.69 -6.09 -4.20
C PRO A 93 -5.85 -6.03 -5.72
N ASN A 94 -7.03 -5.61 -6.19
CA ASN A 94 -7.39 -5.59 -7.61
C ASN A 94 -6.40 -4.79 -8.48
N GLU A 95 -6.05 -3.56 -8.07
CA GLU A 95 -5.15 -2.71 -8.85
C GLU A 95 -3.75 -3.32 -8.94
N VAL A 96 -3.25 -3.85 -7.83
CA VAL A 96 -1.94 -4.52 -7.77
C VAL A 96 -1.90 -5.75 -8.67
N ALA A 97 -2.96 -6.57 -8.64
CA ALA A 97 -3.05 -7.74 -9.52
C ALA A 97 -3.10 -7.36 -11.01
N ARG A 98 -3.77 -6.25 -11.34
CA ARG A 98 -3.80 -5.71 -12.71
C ARG A 98 -2.44 -5.18 -13.14
N GLU A 99 -1.77 -4.40 -12.29
CA GLU A 99 -0.45 -3.85 -12.55
C GLU A 99 0.61 -4.95 -12.72
N ASP A 100 0.62 -5.94 -11.84
CA ASP A 100 1.53 -7.08 -11.90
C ASP A 100 1.34 -7.86 -13.21
N LYS A 101 0.09 -8.14 -13.61
CA LYS A 101 -0.21 -8.77 -14.92
C LYS A 101 0.27 -7.91 -16.09
N ALA A 102 -0.01 -6.61 -16.08
CA ALA A 102 0.37 -5.71 -17.16
C ALA A 102 1.89 -5.61 -17.32
N GLN A 103 2.62 -5.45 -16.21
CA GLN A 103 4.07 -5.39 -16.20
C GLN A 103 4.72 -6.71 -16.64
N ARG A 104 4.20 -7.86 -16.17
CA ARG A 104 4.67 -9.19 -16.62
C ARG A 104 4.46 -9.40 -18.12
N ASN A 105 3.29 -9.02 -18.66
CA ASN A 105 3.02 -9.14 -20.09
C ASN A 105 3.97 -8.28 -20.93
N TYR A 106 4.21 -7.03 -20.52
CA TYR A 106 5.15 -6.15 -21.22
C TYR A 106 6.57 -6.70 -21.16
N LEU A 107 7.02 -7.17 -20.00
CA LEU A 107 8.34 -7.79 -19.86
C LEU A 107 8.49 -9.01 -20.78
N GLN A 108 7.47 -9.87 -20.87
CA GLN A 108 7.48 -11.03 -21.77
C GLN A 108 7.54 -10.62 -23.24
N GLN A 109 6.86 -9.55 -23.63
CA GLN A 109 6.76 -9.09 -25.02
C GLN A 109 7.99 -8.29 -25.47
N HIS A 110 8.57 -7.47 -24.59
CA HIS A 110 9.58 -6.47 -24.93
C HIS A 110 10.96 -6.78 -24.34
N GLY A 111 11.06 -7.68 -23.36
CA GLY A 111 12.32 -8.01 -22.68
C GLY A 111 12.83 -6.91 -21.75
N THR A 112 12.04 -5.86 -21.50
CA THR A 112 12.39 -4.70 -20.68
C THR A 112 11.31 -4.39 -19.64
N VAL A 113 11.65 -3.61 -18.61
CA VAL A 113 10.72 -3.22 -17.54
C VAL A 113 9.89 -2.02 -17.99
N MET A 114 8.56 -2.20 -18.07
CA MET A 114 7.61 -1.21 -18.59
C MET A 114 7.83 0.19 -17.99
N LEU A 115 7.82 0.32 -16.66
CA LEU A 115 7.91 1.61 -16.00
C LEU A 115 9.28 2.27 -16.14
N MET A 116 10.35 1.47 -16.32
CA MET A 116 11.69 2.01 -16.59
C MET A 116 11.80 2.56 -18.00
N ASP A 117 11.19 1.90 -18.98
CA ASP A 117 11.12 2.42 -20.35
C ASP A 117 10.27 3.67 -20.42
N TYR A 118 9.15 3.70 -19.69
CA TYR A 118 8.28 4.87 -19.60
C TYR A 118 9.01 6.06 -18.98
N ALA A 119 9.65 5.88 -17.82
CA ALA A 119 10.39 6.95 -17.14
C ALA A 119 11.50 7.55 -18.01
N LYS A 120 12.21 6.74 -18.80
CA LYS A 120 13.23 7.23 -19.74
C LYS A 120 12.69 8.10 -20.88
N ARG A 121 11.39 8.01 -21.19
CA ARG A 121 10.75 8.80 -22.25
C ARG A 121 10.15 10.11 -21.74
N GLU A 122 9.88 10.20 -20.44
CA GLU A 122 9.39 11.41 -19.77
C GLU A 122 10.53 12.39 -19.43
N LEU A 123 11.76 11.90 -19.31
CA LEU A 123 12.98 12.69 -19.10
C LEU A 123 13.52 13.26 -20.41
#